data_AF-A0A9W6T399-F1
#
_entry.id   AF-A0A9W6T399-F1
#
_cell.length_a   1.000
_cell.length_b   1.000
_cell.length_c   1.000
_cell.angle_alpha   90.00
_cell.angle_beta   90.00
_cell.angle_gamma   90.00
#
_symmetry.space_group_name_H-M   'P 1'
#
loop_
_entity.id
_entity.type
_entity.pdbx_description
1 polymer ?
#
loop_
_entity_poly.entity_id
_entity_poly.type
_entity_poly.pdbx_seq_one_letter_code
_entity_poly.pdbx_strand_id
1 'polypeptide(L)'
;MSVEAVPGRLFQYSPGLSAFEFGNLNSSKVLLFVGGLGDDLLTVPYVQLLSKEINKIGWSLIQIQISSSRIGWGTGSLQRDSEEIGKAVKFFKSSQAKK
;
A
#
# COMPACT_ATOMS: atom_id res chain seq x y z
N MET A 1 14.81 15.07 -9.48
CA MET A 1 14.04 13.81 -9.59
C MET A 1 12.94 14.06 -10.59
N SER A 2 12.88 13.32 -11.69
CA SER A 2 11.73 13.40 -12.60
C SER A 2 10.51 12.87 -11.86
N VAL A 3 9.45 13.68 -11.78
CA VAL A 3 8.17 13.28 -11.20
C VAL A 3 7.39 12.59 -12.31
N GLU A 4 7.61 11.29 -12.46
CA GLU A 4 6.90 10.47 -13.44
C GLU A 4 5.62 9.91 -12.82
N ALA A 5 4.57 9.83 -13.63
CA ALA A 5 3.34 9.15 -13.22
C ALA A 5 3.63 7.65 -13.02
N VAL A 6 3.16 7.10 -11.90
CA VAL A 6 3.31 5.66 -11.60
C VAL A 6 2.02 4.95 -12.02
N PRO A 7 2.04 4.07 -13.05
CA PRO A 7 0.88 3.27 -13.39
C PRO A 7 0.64 2.20 -12.31
N GLY A 8 -0.63 1.96 -12.00
CA GLY A 8 -1.02 0.99 -10.97
C GLY A 8 -2.53 0.83 -10.83
N ARG A 9 -2.96 0.05 -9.84
CA ARG A 9 -4.36 -0.16 -9.46
C ARG A 9 -4.62 0.47 -8.10
N LEU A 10 -5.67 1.27 -8.01
CA LEU A 10 -6.17 1.81 -6.74
C LEU A 10 -7.33 0.97 -6.25
N PHE A 11 -7.27 0.56 -5.00
CA PHE A 11 -8.29 -0.22 -4.31
C PHE A 11 -8.81 0.55 -3.10
N GLN A 12 -10.08 0.35 -2.78
CA GLN A 12 -10.62 0.67 -1.47
C GLN A 12 -10.80 -0.64 -0.70
N TYR A 13 -9.87 -0.93 0.22
CA TYR A 13 -9.88 -2.20 0.96
C TYR A 13 -10.74 -2.14 2.24
N SER A 14 -11.10 -0.93 2.67
CA SER A 14 -12.04 -0.66 3.76
C SER A 14 -12.70 0.71 3.54
N PRO A 15 -13.89 1.00 4.11
CA PRO A 15 -14.49 2.32 3.99
C PRO A 15 -13.50 3.42 4.41
N GLY A 16 -13.23 4.34 3.49
CA GLY A 16 -12.28 5.44 3.68
C GLY A 16 -10.79 5.07 3.64
N LEU A 17 -10.39 3.79 3.48
CA LEU A 17 -8.99 3.37 3.40
C LEU A 17 -8.66 2.80 2.02
N SER A 18 -7.63 3.35 1.39
CA SER A 18 -7.20 2.94 0.06
C SER A 18 -5.83 2.29 0.04
N ALA A 19 -5.61 1.49 -0.99
CA ALA A 19 -4.33 0.84 -1.26
C ALA A 19 -3.99 1.01 -2.74
N PHE A 20 -2.71 1.22 -3.05
CA PHE A 20 -2.23 1.39 -4.40
C PHE A 20 -1.20 0.30 -4.74
N GLU A 21 -1.52 -0.55 -5.71
CA GLU A 21 -0.63 -1.58 -6.23
C GLU A 21 0.06 -1.08 -7.51
N PHE A 22 1.38 -1.26 -7.59
CA PHE A 22 2.16 -0.91 -8.78
C PHE A 22 3.34 -1.86 -8.99
N GLY A 23 3.87 -1.85 -10.22
CA GLY A 23 4.83 -2.84 -10.69
C GLY A 23 4.17 -3.97 -11.48
N ASN A 24 4.54 -5.22 -11.21
CA ASN A 24 3.99 -6.39 -11.89
C ASN A 24 2.61 -6.80 -11.33
N LEU A 25 1.55 -6.13 -11.79
CA LEU A 25 0.16 -6.34 -11.35
C LEU A 25 -0.44 -7.74 -11.61
N ASN A 26 0.32 -8.63 -12.25
CA ASN A 26 -0.06 -10.03 -12.48
C ASN A 26 0.67 -10.98 -11.52
N SER A 27 1.51 -10.46 -10.61
CA SER A 27 2.22 -11.27 -9.65
C SER A 27 1.27 -11.93 -8.64
N SER A 28 1.57 -13.19 -8.30
CA SER A 28 0.93 -13.88 -7.17
C SER A 28 1.56 -13.53 -5.82
N LYS A 29 2.67 -12.78 -5.81
CA LYS A 29 3.42 -12.38 -4.61
C LYS A 29 3.43 -10.86 -4.50
N VAL A 30 3.03 -10.34 -3.34
CA VAL A 30 2.89 -8.92 -3.08
C VAL A 30 3.72 -8.51 -1.86
N LEU A 31 4.41 -7.37 -1.95
CA LEU A 31 5.01 -6.69 -0.80
C LEU A 31 4.03 -5.61 -0.34
N LEU A 32 3.53 -5.74 0.90
CA LEU A 32 2.67 -4.75 1.53
C LEU A 32 3.54 -3.72 2.28
N PHE A 33 3.61 -2.50 1.77
CA PHE A 33 4.35 -1.39 2.37
C PHE A 33 3.42 -0.56 3.25
N VAL A 34 3.81 -0.40 4.52
CA VAL A 34 3.15 0.47 5.49
C VAL A 34 4.02 1.70 5.67
N GLY A 35 3.47 2.87 5.31
CA GLY A 35 4.16 4.15 5.50
C GLY A 35 4.25 4.57 6.96
N GLY A 36 5.08 5.57 7.24
CA GLY A 36 5.09 6.25 8.53
C GLY A 36 3.86 7.11 8.78
N LEU A 37 3.82 7.74 9.94
CA LEU A 37 2.67 8.53 10.42
C LEU A 37 2.29 9.71 9.50
N GLY A 38 3.25 10.29 8.78
CA GLY A 38 3.02 11.38 7.83
C GLY A 38 3.14 10.96 6.37
N ASP A 39 3.36 9.68 6.11
CA ASP A 39 3.55 9.19 4.75
C ASP A 39 2.20 8.81 4.15
N ASP A 40 2.03 9.24 2.90
CA ASP A 40 0.90 8.85 2.04
C ASP A 40 1.40 8.10 0.79
N LEU A 41 0.49 7.70 -0.09
CA LEU A 41 0.78 7.03 -1.35
C LEU A 41 1.82 7.79 -2.15
N LEU A 42 2.87 7.08 -2.62
CA LEU A 42 3.97 7.64 -3.41
C LEU A 42 4.80 8.76 -2.75
N THR A 43 4.65 9.01 -1.44
CA THR A 43 5.43 10.04 -0.74
C THR A 43 6.83 9.59 -0.33
N VAL A 44 7.04 8.28 -0.12
CA VAL A 44 8.33 7.71 0.29
C VAL A 44 9.21 7.44 -0.94
N PRO A 45 10.30 8.21 -1.17
CA PRO A 45 10.98 8.24 -2.48
C PRO A 45 11.57 6.89 -2.90
N TYR A 46 12.10 6.11 -1.95
CA TYR A 46 12.76 4.84 -2.28
C TYR A 46 11.77 3.73 -2.66
N VAL A 47 10.47 3.87 -2.37
CA VAL A 47 9.51 2.79 -2.58
C VAL A 47 9.29 2.52 -4.07
N GLN A 48 9.39 3.54 -4.92
CA GLN A 48 9.32 3.36 -6.37
C GLN A 48 10.55 2.61 -6.90
N LEU A 49 11.75 2.90 -6.35
CA LEU A 49 12.97 2.16 -6.69
C LEU A 49 12.90 0.72 -6.18
N LEU A 50 12.38 0.52 -4.97
CA LEU A 50 12.15 -0.80 -4.39
C LEU A 50 11.20 -1.63 -5.28
N SER A 51 10.09 -1.04 -5.74
CA SER A 51 9.17 -1.71 -6.67
C SER A 51 9.90 -2.20 -7.92
N LYS A 52 10.74 -1.35 -8.54
CA LYS A 52 11.53 -1.73 -9.72
C LYS A 52 12.42 -2.95 -9.46
N GLU A 53 13.05 -3.05 -8.30
CA GLU A 53 13.91 -4.18 -7.95
C GLU A 53 13.12 -5.46 -7.61
N ILE A 54 12.06 -5.36 -6.80
CA ILE A 54 11.29 -6.54 -6.42
C ILE A 54 10.46 -7.11 -7.59
N ASN A 55 10.11 -6.28 -8.57
CA ASN A 55 9.47 -6.72 -9.81
C ASN A 55 10.36 -7.72 -10.58
N LYS A 56 11.70 -7.54 -10.56
CA LYS A 56 12.65 -8.43 -11.23
C LYS A 56 12.65 -9.84 -10.63
N ILE A 57 12.27 -9.98 -9.35
CA ILE A 57 12.15 -11.26 -8.64
C ILE A 57 10.68 -11.73 -8.52
N GLY A 58 9.79 -11.13 -9.32
CA GLY A 58 8.40 -11.56 -9.46
C GLY A 58 7.50 -11.17 -8.29
N TRP A 59 7.70 -10.00 -7.68
CA TRP A 59 6.79 -9.44 -6.66
C TRP A 59 6.22 -8.10 -7.15
N SER A 60 4.95 -7.81 -6.87
CA SER A 60 4.41 -6.45 -6.96
C SER A 60 4.50 -5.72 -5.61
N LEU A 61 4.31 -4.40 -5.63
CA LEU A 61 4.30 -3.58 -4.42
C LEU A 61 2.91 -2.99 -4.21
N ILE A 62 2.40 -3.08 -2.98
CA ILE A 62 1.16 -2.43 -2.53
C ILE A 62 1.52 -1.45 -1.43
N GLN A 63 1.16 -0.17 -1.58
CA GLN A 63 1.14 0.79 -0.48
C GLN A 63 -0.26 0.89 0.10
N ILE A 64 -0.39 0.91 1.43
CA ILE A 64 -1.69 1.12 2.10
C ILE A 64 -1.72 2.45 2.82
N GLN A 65 -2.90 3.09 2.82
CA GLN A 65 -3.21 4.19 3.72
C GLN A 65 -3.87 3.63 4.98
N ILE A 66 -3.32 3.94 6.15
CA ILE A 66 -3.98 3.72 7.43
C ILE A 66 -4.54 5.04 7.96
N SER A 67 -5.47 4.99 8.91
CA SER A 67 -6.08 6.19 9.49
C SER A 67 -5.02 7.15 10.02
N SER A 68 -4.04 6.60 10.75
CA SER A 68 -2.98 7.38 11.40
C SER A 68 -2.11 8.17 10.41
N SER A 69 -1.98 7.71 9.15
CA SER A 69 -1.29 8.46 8.07
C SER A 69 -1.92 9.81 7.75
N ARG A 70 -3.22 10.01 8.04
CA ARG A 70 -3.95 11.25 7.74
C ARG A 70 -4.22 12.12 8.95
N ILE A 71 -4.57 11.51 10.08
CA ILE A 71 -5.03 12.24 11.27
C ILE A 71 -3.92 12.46 12.31
N GLY A 72 -2.71 11.98 12.04
CA GLY A 72 -1.52 12.25 12.83
C GLY A 72 -1.55 11.63 14.24
N TRP A 73 -0.68 12.12 15.10
CA TRP A 73 -0.53 11.65 16.48
C TRP A 73 -1.70 12.14 17.36
N GLY A 74 -2.03 11.38 18.41
CA GLY A 74 -3.03 11.76 19.42
C GLY A 74 -4.49 11.46 19.06
N THR A 75 -4.78 11.00 17.85
CA THR A 75 -6.13 10.63 17.38
C THR A 75 -6.25 9.14 17.06
N GLY A 76 -5.21 8.36 17.36
CA GLY A 76 -5.07 6.95 17.01
C GLY A 76 -4.38 6.07 18.04
N SER A 77 -4.39 4.76 17.78
CA SER A 77 -3.69 3.74 18.55
C SER A 77 -3.02 2.72 17.63
N LEU A 78 -1.89 2.17 18.07
CA LEU A 78 -1.23 1.06 17.35
C LEU A 78 -2.15 -0.15 17.16
N GLN A 79 -3.09 -0.34 18.09
CA GLN A 79 -4.11 -1.39 17.98
C GLN A 79 -5.01 -1.18 16.74
N ARG A 80 -5.49 0.05 16.52
CA ARG A 80 -6.28 0.38 15.33
C ARG A 80 -5.48 0.19 14.05
N ASP A 81 -4.23 0.64 14.04
CA ASP A 81 -3.34 0.49 12.89
C ASP A 81 -3.14 -1.01 12.55
N SER A 82 -2.92 -1.85 13.57
CA SER A 82 -2.85 -3.31 13.42
C SER A 82 -4.13 -3.91 12.83
N GLU A 83 -5.31 -3.45 13.27
CA GLU A 83 -6.60 -3.91 12.74
C GLU A 83 -6.79 -3.50 11.28
N GLU A 84 -6.41 -2.28 10.91
CA GLU A 84 -6.50 -1.77 9.54
C GLU A 84 -5.54 -2.50 8.59
N ILE A 85 -4.30 -2.75 9.04
CA ILE A 85 -3.33 -3.60 8.31
C ILE A 85 -3.91 -5.01 8.14
N GLY A 86 -4.53 -5.58 9.18
CA GLY A 86 -5.20 -6.87 9.12
C GLY A 86 -6.33 -6.92 8.08
N LYS A 87 -7.13 -5.85 7.96
CA LYS A 87 -8.16 -5.71 6.91
C LYS A 87 -7.54 -5.68 5.51
N ALA A 88 -6.44 -4.95 5.32
CA ALA A 88 -5.73 -4.92 4.05
C ALA A 88 -5.20 -6.32 3.65
N VAL A 89 -4.54 -7.03 4.58
CA VAL A 89 -4.07 -8.40 4.34
C VAL A 89 -5.22 -9.33 3.97
N LYS A 90 -6.36 -9.25 4.68
CA LYS A 90 -7.55 -10.05 4.37
C LYS A 90 -8.11 -9.73 2.99
N PHE A 91 -8.17 -8.45 2.62
CA PHE A 91 -8.64 -8.00 1.30
C PHE A 91 -7.78 -8.57 0.17
N PHE A 92 -6.46 -8.42 0.24
CA PHE A 92 -5.54 -8.88 -0.81
C PHE A 92 -5.34 -10.40 -0.87
N LYS A 93 -5.58 -11.13 0.24
CA LYS A 93 -5.69 -12.59 0.21
C LYS A 93 -7.02 -13.09 -0.34
N SER A 94 -8.08 -12.28 -0.28
CA SER A 94 -9.38 -12.65 -0.84
C SER A 94 -9.42 -12.48 -2.36
N SER A 95 -10.38 -13.13 -3.02
CA SER A 95 -10.61 -12.97 -4.46
C SER A 95 -11.07 -11.55 -4.86
N GLN A 96 -11.30 -10.64 -3.91
CA GLN A 96 -11.78 -9.28 -4.17
C GLN A 96 -10.73 -8.37 -4.80
N ALA A 97 -9.44 -8.61 -4.55
CA ALA A 97 -8.36 -7.86 -5.18
C ALA A 97 -8.08 -8.27 -6.64
N LYS A 98 -8.75 -9.32 -7.13
CA LYS A 98 -8.59 -9.87 -8.50
C LYS A 98 -9.75 -9.51 -9.44
N LYS A 99 -10.77 -8.79 -8.95
CA LYS A 99 -11.84 -8.22 -9.78
C LYS A 99 -11.41 -6.87 -10.31
#